data_AF-A0A7C7CSQ7-F1
#
_entry.id   AF-A0A7C7CSQ7-F1
#
_cell.length_a   1.000
_cell.length_b   1.000
_cell.length_c   1.000
_cell.angle_alpha   90.00
_cell.angle_beta   90.00
_cell.angle_gamma   90.00
#
_symmetry.space_group_name_H-M   'P 1'
#
loop_
_entity.id
_entity.type
_entity.pdbx_description
1 polymer ?
#
loop_
_entity_poly.entity_id
_entity_poly.type
_entity_poly.pdbx_seq_one_letter_code
_entity_poly.pdbx_strand_id
1 'polypeptide(L)'
;MSTYECPAKLPSKLTKEIQQTAKKIFQILGCKNYGRIDFLLDTDGESWFLEVNTLPGMTKTSLVPKAFKAAGGSFEELIKRIIEETD
;
A
#
# COMPACT_ATOMS: atom_id res chain seq x y z
N MET A 1 20.74 -1.11 6.22
CA MET A 1 19.29 -0.79 6.35
C MET A 1 18.78 -0.32 5.00
N SER A 2 17.62 -0.78 4.57
CA SER A 2 17.01 -0.35 3.30
C SER A 2 16.40 1.04 3.43
N THR A 3 16.61 1.89 2.43
CA THR A 3 15.97 3.21 2.32
C THR A 3 14.75 3.08 1.42
N TYR A 4 13.60 3.62 1.85
CA TYR A 4 12.37 3.62 1.07
C TYR A 4 11.98 5.04 0.67
N GLU A 5 11.80 5.28 -0.62
CA GLU A 5 11.24 6.52 -1.14
C GLU A 5 9.71 6.44 -1.10
N CYS A 6 9.07 7.38 -0.40
CA CYS A 6 7.62 7.45 -0.29
C CYS A 6 7.18 8.93 -0.32
N PRO A 7 6.38 9.34 -1.33
CA PRO A 7 5.85 8.53 -2.42
C PRO A 7 6.96 8.06 -3.40
N ALA A 8 6.68 6.97 -4.13
CA ALA A 8 7.58 6.48 -5.16
C ALA A 8 7.68 7.49 -6.32
N LYS A 9 8.88 7.68 -6.87
CA LYS A 9 9.13 8.54 -8.03
C LYS A 9 8.73 7.84 -9.33
N LEU A 10 7.43 7.74 -9.56
CA LEU A 10 6.85 7.12 -10.76
C LEU A 10 6.01 8.13 -11.55
N PRO A 11 5.88 7.97 -12.88
CA PRO A 11 4.92 8.73 -13.66
C PRO A 11 3.51 8.65 -13.06
N SER A 12 2.79 9.76 -13.05
CA SER A 12 1.46 9.84 -12.42
C SER A 12 0.45 8.83 -13.00
N LYS A 13 0.58 8.51 -14.30
CA LYS A 13 -0.21 7.48 -14.97
C LYS A 13 0.05 6.10 -14.38
N LEU A 14 1.31 5.67 -14.33
CA LEU A 14 1.71 4.37 -13.78
C LEU A 14 1.33 4.23 -12.30
N THR A 15 1.52 5.28 -11.50
CA THR A 15 1.09 5.30 -10.10
C THR A 15 -0.41 5.01 -9.95
N LYS A 16 -1.25 5.64 -10.78
CA LYS A 16 -2.70 5.43 -10.75
C LYS A 16 -3.08 4.02 -11.19
N GLU A 17 -2.43 3.50 -12.23
CA GLU A 17 -2.66 2.13 -12.73
C GLU A 17 -2.35 1.07 -11.67
N ILE A 18 -1.21 1.20 -10.98
CA ILE A 18 -0.84 0.30 -9.89
C ILE A 18 -1.82 0.41 -8.72
N GLN A 19 -2.21 1.63 -8.32
CA GLN A 19 -3.17 1.84 -7.23
C GLN A 19 -4.55 1.23 -7.54
N GLN A 20 -5.04 1.40 -8.77
CA GLN A 20 -6.30 0.80 -9.22
C GLN A 20 -6.22 -0.73 -9.22
N THR A 21 -5.11 -1.28 -9.71
CA THR A 21 -4.86 -2.73 -9.73
C THR A 21 -4.78 -3.29 -8.31
N ALA A 22 -4.05 -2.64 -7.41
CA ALA A 22 -3.96 -3.00 -6.00
C ALA A 22 -5.35 -3.05 -5.34
N LYS A 23 -6.18 -2.02 -5.56
CA LYS A 23 -7.55 -1.98 -5.03
C LYS A 23 -8.41 -3.11 -5.59
N LYS A 24 -8.31 -3.40 -6.88
CA LYS A 24 -9.02 -4.50 -7.54
C LYS A 24 -8.63 -5.85 -6.96
N ILE A 25 -7.33 -6.11 -6.79
CA ILE A 25 -6.81 -7.34 -6.18
C ILE A 25 -7.35 -7.49 -4.74
N PHE A 26 -7.24 -6.44 -3.93
CA PHE A 26 -7.73 -6.43 -2.55
C PHE A 26 -9.22 -6.80 -2.46
N GLN A 27 -10.04 -6.25 -3.36
CA GLN A 27 -11.48 -6.55 -3.45
C GLN A 27 -11.76 -7.98 -3.92
N ILE A 28 -11.09 -8.45 -4.97
CA ILE A 28 -11.29 -9.80 -5.53
C ILE A 28 -10.94 -10.88 -4.52
N LEU A 29 -9.90 -10.66 -3.72
CA LEU A 29 -9.46 -11.60 -2.69
C LEU A 29 -10.29 -11.51 -1.39
N GLY A 30 -11.28 -10.62 -1.33
CA GLY A 30 -12.13 -10.44 -0.16
C GLY A 30 -11.39 -9.91 1.07
N CYS A 31 -10.28 -9.19 0.86
CA CYS A 31 -9.55 -8.56 1.96
C CYS A 31 -10.40 -7.45 2.59
N LYS A 32 -10.22 -7.24 3.90
CA LYS A 32 -10.95 -6.25 4.70
C LYS A 32 -9.97 -5.39 5.50
N ASN A 33 -10.44 -4.23 5.97
CA ASN A 33 -9.74 -3.27 6.83
C ASN A 33 -8.47 -2.68 6.19
N TYR A 34 -7.38 -3.45 6.08
CA TYR A 34 -6.13 -2.98 5.52
C TYR A 34 -5.28 -4.13 4.96
N GLY A 35 -4.28 -3.77 4.17
CA GLY A 35 -3.27 -4.70 3.67
C GLY A 35 -2.22 -3.96 2.86
N ARG A 36 -1.19 -4.70 2.44
CA ARG A 36 -0.15 -4.21 1.54
C ARG A 36 -0.09 -5.11 0.32
N ILE A 37 -0.22 -4.50 -0.87
CA ILE A 37 -0.12 -5.20 -2.14
C ILE A 37 1.22 -4.85 -2.75
N ASP A 38 2.05 -5.85 -2.95
CA ASP A 38 3.41 -5.66 -3.45
C ASP A 38 3.46 -5.95 -4.95
N PHE A 39 4.15 -5.07 -5.67
CA PHE A 39 4.36 -5.14 -7.12
C PHE A 39 5.85 -5.03 -7.44
N LEU A 40 6.25 -5.59 -8.58
CA LEU A 40 7.56 -5.44 -9.17
C LEU A 40 7.40 -4.75 -10.53
N LEU A 41 8.23 -3.75 -10.80
CA LEU A 41 8.32 -3.14 -12.13
C LEU A 41 9.45 -3.81 -12.89
N ASP A 42 9.19 -4.22 -14.14
CA ASP A 42 10.25 -4.65 -15.05
C ASP A 42 10.95 -3.46 -15.73
N THR A 43 11.86 -3.77 -16.65
CA THR A 43 12.65 -2.76 -17.38
C THR A 43 11.85 -1.93 -18.36
N ASP A 44 10.68 -2.41 -18.80
CA ASP A 44 9.80 -1.72 -19.74
C ASP A 44 8.74 -0.87 -18.99
N GLY A 45 8.73 -0.95 -17.66
CA GLY A 45 7.82 -0.21 -16.79
C GLY A 45 6.48 -0.90 -16.59
N GLU A 46 6.36 -2.18 -16.95
CA GLU A 46 5.18 -2.98 -16.69
C GLU A 46 5.19 -3.50 -15.24
N SER A 47 4.02 -3.45 -14.59
CA SER A 47 3.86 -3.82 -13.18
C SER A 47 3.34 -5.22 -13.01
N TRP A 48 4.09 -6.04 -12.28
CA TRP A 48 3.78 -7.42 -11.97
C TRP A 48 3.34 -7.54 -10.52
N PHE A 49 2.16 -8.11 -10.28
CA PHE A 49 1.70 -8.42 -8.93
C PHE A 49 2.55 -9.54 -8.30
N LEU A 50 3.01 -9.34 -7.07
CA LEU A 50 3.81 -10.32 -6.32
C LEU A 50 2.98 -11.01 -5.24
N GLU A 51 2.52 -10.23 -4.26
CA GLU A 51 1.83 -10.78 -3.09
C GLU A 51 0.84 -9.81 -2.45
N VAL A 52 -0.06 -10.38 -1.66
CA VAL A 52 -0.93 -9.65 -0.74
C VAL A 52 -0.51 -9.98 0.68
N ASN A 53 -0.15 -8.95 1.44
CA ASN A 53 0.03 -9.03 2.88
C ASN A 53 -1.25 -8.54 3.56
N THR A 54 -2.00 -9.44 4.18
CA THR A 54 -3.23 -9.11 4.94
C THR A 54 -2.95 -8.63 6.37
N LEU A 55 -1.73 -8.83 6.86
CA LEU A 55 -1.28 -8.34 8.17
C LEU A 55 0.15 -7.76 8.08
N PRO A 56 0.36 -6.66 7.33
CA PRO A 56 1.67 -6.04 7.23
C PRO A 56 2.13 -5.44 8.56
N GLY A 57 3.45 -5.29 8.71
CA GLY A 57 4.03 -4.64 9.90
C GLY A 57 3.47 -3.23 10.15
N MET A 58 3.38 -2.86 11.43
CA MET A 58 2.78 -1.60 11.92
C MET A 58 3.72 -0.78 12.81
N THR A 59 5.02 -1.00 12.72
CA THR A 59 6.02 -0.17 13.43
C THR A 59 6.24 1.17 12.71
N LYS A 60 6.91 2.12 13.36
CA LYS A 60 7.26 3.43 12.77
C LYS A 60 8.04 3.34 11.45
N THR A 61 8.75 2.23 11.22
CA THR A 61 9.54 1.99 10.00
C THR A 61 8.81 1.13 8.97
N SER A 62 7.62 0.62 9.30
CA SER A 62 6.83 -0.24 8.42
C SER A 62 6.19 0.54 7.26
N LEU A 63 5.89 -0.18 6.16
CA LEU A 63 5.52 0.44 4.90
C LEU A 63 4.10 1.03 4.87
N VAL A 64 3.12 0.40 5.53
CA VAL A 64 1.74 0.93 5.57
C VAL A 64 1.67 2.25 6.34
N PRO A 65 2.22 2.38 7.56
CA PRO A 65 2.33 3.67 8.24
C PRO A 65 3.05 4.75 7.42
N LYS A 66 4.15 4.37 6.73
CA LYS A 66 4.90 5.30 5.88
C LYS A 66 4.06 5.80 4.70
N ALA A 67 3.34 4.91 4.02
CA ALA A 67 2.46 5.26 2.90
C ALA A 67 1.30 6.16 3.34
N PHE A 68 0.66 5.85 4.48
CA PHE A 68 -0.43 6.67 5.02
C PHE A 68 0.05 8.08 5.40
N LYS A 69 1.25 8.18 5.99
CA LYS A 69 1.89 9.46 6.27
C LYS A 69 2.20 10.26 5.02
N ALA A 70 2.71 9.62 3.96
CA ALA A 70 2.96 10.28 2.69
C ALA A 70 1.66 10.78 2.02
N ALA A 71 0.51 10.17 2.33
CA ALA A 71 -0.82 10.63 1.93
C ALA A 71 -1.39 11.74 2.84
N GLY A 72 -0.63 12.24 3.81
CA GLY A 72 -1.00 13.35 4.70
C GLY A 72 -1.66 12.95 6.02
N GLY A 73 -1.75 11.64 6.32
CA GLY A 73 -2.33 11.16 7.59
C GLY A 73 -1.31 10.93 8.71
N SER A 74 -1.82 10.74 9.92
CA SER A 74 -1.07 10.35 11.12
C SER A 74 -1.17 8.85 11.40
N PHE A 75 -0.29 8.32 12.24
CA PHE A 75 -0.36 6.90 12.64
C PHE A 75 -1.61 6.64 13.49
N GLU A 76 -1.95 7.58 14.35
CA GLU A 76 -3.14 7.54 15.21
C GLU A 76 -4.42 7.48 14.37
N GLU A 77 -4.51 8.28 13.30
CA GLU A 77 -5.63 8.22 12.35
C GLU A 77 -5.70 6.89 11.60
N LEU A 78 -4.55 6.32 11.19
CA LEU A 78 -4.52 5.00 10.56
C LEU A 78 -5.09 3.93 11.49
N ILE A 79 -4.61 3.89 12.74
CA ILE A 79 -5.10 2.92 13.74
C ILE A 79 -6.58 3.11 14.01
N LYS A 80 -7.03 4.37 14.16
CA LYS A 80 -8.44 4.68 14.36
C LYS A 80 -9.31 4.14 13.22
N ARG A 81 -8.92 4.38 11.96
CA ARG A 81 -9.66 3.85 10.79
C ARG A 81 -9.74 2.33 10.77
N ILE A 82 -8.64 1.64 11.07
CA ILE A 82 -8.62 0.17 11.10
C ILE A 82 -9.60 -0.37 12.15
N ILE A 83 -9.64 0.26 13.33
CA ILE A 83 -10.58 -0.11 14.41
C ILE A 83 -12.03 0.17 13.99
N GLU A 84 -12.31 1.33 13.41
CA GLU A 84 -13.66 1.75 13.00
C GLU A 84 -14.22 0.92 11.82
N GLU A 85 -13.36 0.36 10.96
CA GLU A 85 -13.75 -0.52 9.85
C GLU A 85 -13.94 -1.99 10.26
N THR A 86 -13.90 -2.31 11.56
CA THR A 86 -14.16 -3.68 12.04
C THR A 86 -15.67 -3.90 12.17
N ASP A 87 -16.21 -4.86 11.40
CA ASP A 87 -17.59 -5.37 11.55
C ASP A 87 -17.82 -5.95 12.96
#